data_AF-A0A1F3BWR6-F1
#
_entry.id   AF-A0A1F3BWR6-F1
#
_cell.length_a   1.000
_cell.length_b   1.000
_cell.length_c   1.000
_cell.angle_alpha   90.00
_cell.angle_beta   90.00
_cell.angle_gamma   90.00
#
_symmetry.space_group_name_H-M   'P 1'
#
loop_
_entity.id
_entity.type
_entity.pdbx_description
1 polymer ?
#
loop_
_entity_poly.entity_id
_entity_poly.type
_entity_poly.pdbx_seq_one_letter_code
_entity_poly.pdbx_strand_id
1 'polypeptide(L)'
;MAMLAGCTAVLISAGPGFAADVSPEEKAIKLPTTAEDHLAMAKSYEDKVAEWRKEAAYHREMAAAYKKTHPDFKGGVRNPDAVTMEKHCAKIANDAERLAKDAEDTAKYHRLRAKELQGG
;
A
#
# COMPACT_ATOMS: atom_id res chain seq x y z
N MET A 1 -33.21 -50.45 15.61
CA MET A 1 -32.01 -50.85 14.83
C MET A 1 -31.10 -49.63 14.81
N ALA A 2 -29.97 -49.57 15.55
CA ALA A 2 -28.70 -50.29 15.31
C ALA A 2 -28.22 -50.04 13.86
N MET A 3 -27.04 -49.49 13.53
CA MET A 3 -25.72 -49.50 14.17
C MET A 3 -24.79 -48.37 13.64
N LEU A 4 -23.90 -47.90 14.52
CA LEU A 4 -22.44 -47.63 14.43
C LEU A 4 -21.71 -47.01 13.21
N ALA A 5 -20.66 -46.25 13.62
CA ALA A 5 -19.30 -46.06 13.06
C ALA A 5 -19.08 -44.81 12.19
N GLY A 6 -18.06 -43.96 12.40
CA GLY A 6 -16.94 -44.04 13.35
C GLY A 6 -16.03 -42.80 13.30
N CYS A 7 -15.10 -42.75 14.27
CA CYS A 7 -13.78 -42.09 14.32
C CYS A 7 -13.60 -40.73 13.59
N THR A 8 -13.17 -39.64 14.24
CA THR A 8 -11.86 -39.55 14.92
C THR A 8 -11.85 -38.32 15.82
N ALA A 9 -11.61 -38.51 17.12
CA ALA A 9 -11.32 -37.42 18.03
C ALA A 9 -9.87 -36.97 17.83
N VAL A 10 -9.67 -35.80 17.22
CA VAL A 10 -8.38 -35.09 17.34
C VAL A 10 -8.43 -34.32 18.66
N LEU A 11 -7.79 -34.88 19.67
CA LEU A 11 -7.53 -34.19 20.93
C LEU A 11 -6.50 -33.09 20.66
N ILE A 12 -6.97 -31.86 20.41
CA ILE A 12 -6.12 -30.67 20.49
C ILE A 12 -5.95 -30.37 21.97
N SER A 13 -4.73 -30.58 22.47
CA SER A 13 -4.30 -30.20 23.80
C SER A 13 -4.52 -28.70 24.03
N ALA A 14 -5.42 -28.35 24.95
CA ALA A 14 -5.61 -27.00 25.44
C ALA A 14 -4.38 -26.57 26.25
N GLY A 15 -3.55 -25.70 25.67
CA GLY A 15 -2.56 -24.92 26.42
C GLY A 15 -3.23 -23.68 27.03
N PRO A 16 -2.91 -23.30 28.27
CA PRO A 16 -3.46 -22.09 28.88
C PRO A 16 -2.68 -20.86 28.39
N GLY A 17 -3.34 -19.94 27.71
CA GLY A 17 -2.77 -18.63 27.41
C GLY A 17 -3.24 -18.06 26.08
N PHE A 18 -3.95 -16.94 26.17
CA PHE A 18 -4.42 -16.08 25.08
C PHE A 18 -5.56 -16.63 24.22
N ALA A 19 -6.76 -16.62 24.79
CA ALA A 19 -7.91 -16.14 24.02
C ALA A 19 -7.63 -14.66 23.67
N ALA A 20 -6.88 -14.42 22.61
CA ALA A 20 -6.95 -13.14 21.91
C ALA A 20 -8.29 -13.18 21.16
N ASP A 21 -9.30 -12.61 21.81
CA ASP A 21 -10.55 -12.19 21.19
C ASP A 21 -10.21 -11.13 20.14
N VAL A 22 -9.70 -11.56 18.98
CA VAL A 22 -9.63 -10.72 17.79
C VAL A 22 -10.97 -10.83 17.08
N SER A 23 -11.99 -10.23 17.69
CA SER A 23 -13.13 -9.78 16.92
C SER A 23 -12.60 -8.79 15.88
N PRO A 24 -12.67 -9.08 14.57
CA PRO A 24 -12.41 -8.06 13.59
C PRO A 24 -13.61 -7.13 13.67
N GLU A 25 -13.47 -5.98 14.34
CA GLU A 25 -14.28 -4.84 13.98
C GLU A 25 -13.95 -4.54 12.51
N GLU A 26 -14.74 -5.10 11.59
CA GLU A 26 -14.86 -4.61 10.23
C GLU A 26 -15.21 -3.13 10.33
N LYS A 27 -14.20 -2.26 10.26
CA LYS A 27 -14.42 -0.83 10.08
C LYS A 27 -15.17 -0.68 8.77
N ALA A 28 -16.49 -0.55 8.87
CA ALA A 28 -17.36 -0.33 7.73
C ALA A 28 -16.79 0.87 6.94
N ILE A 29 -16.49 0.63 5.66
CA ILE A 29 -16.02 1.71 4.78
C ILE A 29 -17.17 2.71 4.64
N LYS A 30 -17.05 3.84 5.33
CA LYS A 30 -18.02 4.94 5.24
C LYS A 30 -17.68 5.80 4.03
N LEU A 31 -18.61 5.91 3.09
CA LEU A 31 -18.49 6.82 1.97
C LEU A 31 -18.73 8.28 2.43
N PRO A 32 -18.00 9.27 1.88
CA PRO A 32 -18.23 10.67 2.18
C PRO A 32 -19.62 11.10 1.67
N THR A 33 -20.37 11.85 2.50
CA THR A 33 -21.75 12.26 2.19
C THR A 33 -21.97 13.77 2.26
N THR A 34 -21.18 14.46 3.06
CA THR A 34 -21.24 15.92 3.26
C THR A 34 -20.12 16.63 2.51
N ALA A 35 -20.25 17.94 2.34
CA ALA A 35 -19.18 18.74 1.74
C ALA A 35 -17.90 18.66 2.58
N GLU A 36 -18.04 18.70 3.91
CA GLU A 36 -16.96 18.58 4.88
C GLU A 36 -16.27 17.21 4.79
N ASP A 37 -17.03 16.11 4.65
CA ASP A 37 -16.46 14.77 4.44
C ASP A 37 -15.60 14.75 3.17
N HIS A 38 -16.10 15.33 2.08
CA HIS A 38 -15.37 15.39 0.82
C HIS A 38 -14.11 16.26 0.93
N LEU A 39 -14.16 17.41 1.61
CA LEU A 39 -12.97 18.23 1.85
C LEU A 39 -11.94 17.49 2.71
N ALA A 40 -12.38 16.74 3.72
CA ALA A 40 -11.49 15.90 4.52
C ALA A 40 -10.82 14.80 3.67
N MET A 41 -11.58 14.17 2.77
CA MET A 41 -11.03 13.19 1.82
C MET A 41 -10.03 13.83 0.85
N ALA A 42 -10.35 15.00 0.29
CA ALA A 42 -9.44 15.74 -0.59
C ALA A 42 -8.11 16.03 0.12
N LYS A 43 -8.17 16.54 1.35
CA LYS A 43 -6.98 16.78 2.17
C LYS A 43 -6.19 15.49 2.42
N SER A 44 -6.87 14.39 2.77
CA SER A 44 -6.19 13.11 2.95
C SER A 44 -5.44 12.70 1.70
N TYR A 45 -6.04 12.82 0.51
CA TYR A 45 -5.36 12.50 -0.74
C TYR A 45 -4.22 13.49 -1.05
N GLU A 46 -4.32 14.77 -0.72
CA GLU A 46 -3.21 15.72 -0.86
C GLU A 46 -2.00 15.35 0.01
N ASP A 47 -2.25 14.91 1.25
CA ASP A 47 -1.21 14.40 2.13
C ASP A 47 -0.55 13.15 1.50
N LYS A 48 -1.36 12.28 0.87
CA LYS A 48 -0.87 11.14 0.07
C LYS A 48 -0.01 11.59 -1.13
N VAL A 49 -0.40 12.62 -1.87
CA VAL A 49 0.44 13.13 -2.97
C VAL A 49 1.85 13.46 -2.48
N ALA A 50 1.96 14.14 -1.34
CA ALA A 50 3.25 14.51 -0.76
C ALA A 50 4.07 13.27 -0.34
N GLU A 51 3.44 12.30 0.30
CA GLU A 51 4.07 11.05 0.73
C GLU A 51 4.58 10.22 -0.46
N TRP A 52 3.77 10.01 -1.50
CA TRP A 52 4.15 9.20 -2.66
C TRP A 52 5.21 9.88 -3.52
N ARG A 53 5.21 11.22 -3.60
CA ARG A 53 6.29 11.96 -4.26
C ARG A 53 7.61 11.84 -3.50
N LYS A 54 7.60 11.81 -2.17
CA LYS A 54 8.79 11.53 -1.36
C LYS A 54 9.29 10.11 -1.62
N GLU A 55 8.39 9.13 -1.63
CA GLU A 55 8.71 7.73 -1.93
C GLU A 55 9.34 7.58 -3.32
N ALA A 56 8.77 8.24 -4.34
CA ALA A 56 9.31 8.25 -5.68
C ALA A 56 10.72 8.84 -5.75
N ALA A 57 10.96 9.95 -5.04
CA ALA A 57 12.28 10.58 -4.97
C ALA A 57 13.30 9.66 -4.29
N TYR A 58 12.94 9.07 -3.15
CA TYR A 58 13.79 8.14 -2.41
C TYR A 58 14.19 6.93 -3.28
N HIS A 59 13.22 6.31 -3.97
CA HIS A 59 13.51 5.17 -4.83
C HIS A 59 14.32 5.52 -6.08
N ARG A 60 14.24 6.76 -6.59
CA ARG A 60 15.15 7.24 -7.64
C ARG A 60 16.59 7.36 -7.15
N GLU A 61 16.78 7.88 -5.94
CA GLU A 61 18.11 7.97 -5.34
C GLU A 61 18.71 6.57 -5.13
N MET A 62 17.91 5.61 -4.66
CA MET A 62 18.33 4.21 -4.56
C MET A 62 18.68 3.60 -5.91
N ALA A 63 17.86 3.80 -6.95
CA ALA A 63 18.16 3.33 -8.30
C ALA A 63 19.49 3.92 -8.80
N ALA A 64 19.72 5.22 -8.57
CA ALA A 64 20.96 5.90 -8.92
C ALA A 64 22.16 5.38 -8.11
N ALA A 65 21.97 5.00 -6.85
CA ALA A 65 23.00 4.38 -6.04
C ALA A 65 23.39 3.01 -6.60
N TYR A 66 22.42 2.11 -6.86
CA TYR A 66 22.67 0.81 -7.49
C TYR A 66 23.30 0.94 -8.89
N LYS A 67 22.96 2.00 -9.62
CA LYS A 67 23.60 2.32 -10.90
C LYS A 67 25.09 2.61 -10.77
N LYS A 68 25.49 3.25 -9.68
CA LYS A 68 26.88 3.64 -9.36
C LYS A 68 27.65 2.59 -8.55
N THR A 69 26.99 1.56 -8.04
CA THR A 69 27.63 0.51 -7.24
C THR A 69 28.58 -0.33 -8.11
N HIS A 70 29.85 -0.35 -7.71
CA HIS A 70 30.92 -1.22 -8.19
C HIS A 70 31.31 -2.18 -7.03
N PRO A 71 31.91 -3.37 -7.25
CA PRO A 71 32.71 -3.76 -8.42
C PRO A 71 31.89 -4.29 -9.59
N ASP A 72 32.37 -3.96 -10.78
CA ASP A 72 31.99 -4.66 -12.00
C ASP A 72 32.44 -6.13 -11.89
N PHE A 73 31.62 -7.05 -12.37
CA PHE A 73 32.02 -8.41 -12.67
C PHE A 73 33.17 -8.38 -13.70
N LYS A 74 34.04 -9.40 -13.66
CA LYS A 74 35.28 -9.50 -14.45
C LYS A 74 35.13 -8.88 -15.85
N GLY A 75 35.91 -7.84 -16.14
CA GLY A 75 35.94 -7.19 -17.46
C GLY A 75 35.07 -5.94 -17.63
N GLY A 76 34.68 -5.25 -16.54
CA GLY A 76 33.91 -3.99 -16.62
C GLY A 76 32.42 -4.19 -16.88
N VAL A 77 31.91 -5.41 -16.66
CA VAL A 77 30.49 -5.72 -16.76
C VAL A 77 29.83 -5.45 -15.41
N ARG A 78 28.82 -4.60 -15.35
CA ARG A 78 28.12 -4.30 -14.09
C ARG A 78 27.57 -5.56 -13.42
N ASN A 79 27.63 -5.59 -12.09
CA ASN A 79 27.05 -6.68 -11.29
C ASN A 79 25.55 -6.88 -11.65
N PRO A 80 25.12 -8.09 -12.06
CA PRO A 80 23.72 -8.38 -12.42
C PRO A 80 22.70 -8.10 -11.31
N ASP A 81 23.07 -8.31 -10.05
CA ASP A 81 22.20 -8.06 -8.91
C ASP A 81 22.00 -6.55 -8.71
N ALA A 82 23.05 -5.75 -8.89
CA ALA A 82 22.96 -4.29 -8.85
C ALA A 82 22.07 -3.77 -9.99
N VAL A 83 22.17 -4.33 -11.19
CA VAL A 83 21.29 -4.00 -12.33
C VAL A 83 19.84 -4.39 -12.03
N THR A 84 19.61 -5.54 -11.39
CA THR A 84 18.28 -5.98 -10.99
C THR A 84 17.67 -5.03 -9.98
N MET A 85 18.43 -4.62 -8.96
CA MET A 85 17.96 -3.69 -7.95
C MET A 85 17.76 -2.26 -8.47
N GLU A 86 18.61 -1.78 -9.39
CA GLU A 86 18.39 -0.52 -10.11
C GLU A 86 16.99 -0.52 -10.78
N LYS A 87 16.68 -1.58 -11.55
CA LYS A 87 15.39 -1.71 -12.24
C LYS A 87 14.22 -1.83 -11.27
N HIS A 88 14.38 -2.58 -10.18
CA HIS A 88 13.37 -2.72 -9.14
C HIS A 88 13.03 -1.37 -8.50
N CYS A 89 14.05 -0.60 -8.09
CA CYS A 89 13.86 0.72 -7.49
C CYS A 89 13.25 1.71 -8.49
N ALA A 90 13.70 1.69 -9.75
CA ALA A 90 13.11 2.52 -10.80
C ALA A 90 11.62 2.20 -11.02
N LYS A 91 11.23 0.92 -10.94
CA LYS A 91 9.82 0.52 -11.03
C LYS A 91 9.01 1.08 -9.85
N ILE A 92 9.50 0.96 -8.61
CA ILE A 92 8.81 1.51 -7.44
C ILE A 92 8.65 3.02 -7.57
N ALA A 93 9.69 3.73 -7.98
CA ALA A 93 9.60 5.17 -8.18
C ALA A 93 8.48 5.54 -9.18
N ASN A 94 8.41 4.86 -10.33
CA ASN A 94 7.37 5.10 -11.33
C ASN A 94 5.97 4.73 -10.82
N ASP A 95 5.83 3.63 -10.08
CA ASP A 95 4.56 3.23 -9.48
C ASP A 95 4.09 4.25 -8.43
N ALA A 96 5.00 4.76 -7.60
CA ALA A 96 4.71 5.80 -6.61
C ALA A 96 4.28 7.12 -7.28
N GLU A 97 4.91 7.51 -8.39
CA GLU A 97 4.45 8.68 -9.14
C GLU A 97 3.07 8.52 -9.76
N ARG A 98 2.76 7.33 -10.29
CA ARG A 98 1.42 7.04 -10.78
C ARG A 98 0.39 7.17 -9.66
N LEU A 99 0.68 6.60 -8.49
CA LEU A 99 -0.19 6.72 -7.33
C LEU A 99 -0.33 8.17 -6.82
N ALA A 100 0.75 8.96 -6.86
CA ALA A 100 0.66 10.39 -6.56
C ALA A 100 -0.28 11.11 -7.53
N LYS A 101 -0.18 10.82 -8.83
CA LYS A 101 -1.07 11.38 -9.84
C LYS A 101 -2.53 10.95 -9.62
N ASP A 102 -2.78 9.68 -9.35
CA ASP A 102 -4.12 9.16 -9.07
C ASP A 102 -4.70 9.82 -7.80
N ALA A 103 -3.87 10.04 -6.77
CA ALA A 103 -4.25 10.75 -5.56
C ALA A 103 -4.58 12.22 -5.82
N GLU A 104 -3.80 12.93 -6.66
CA GLU A 104 -4.12 14.29 -7.08
C GLU A 104 -5.47 14.37 -7.78
N ASP A 105 -5.72 13.46 -8.71
CA ASP A 105 -6.97 13.44 -9.48
C ASP A 105 -8.16 13.07 -8.59
N THR A 106 -7.95 12.21 -7.57
CA THR A 106 -8.96 11.90 -6.55
C THR A 106 -9.22 13.08 -5.61
N ALA A 107 -8.19 13.82 -5.21
CA ALA A 107 -8.36 15.04 -4.42
C ALA A 107 -9.17 16.09 -5.17
N LYS A 108 -8.90 16.28 -6.47
CA LYS A 108 -9.68 17.18 -7.33
C LYS A 108 -11.15 16.76 -7.41
N TYR A 109 -11.42 15.47 -7.58
CA TYR A 109 -12.79 14.93 -7.58
C TYR A 109 -13.53 15.30 -6.29
N HIS A 110 -12.91 15.08 -5.14
CA HIS A 110 -13.54 15.38 -3.87
C HIS A 110 -13.76 16.89 -3.63
N ARG A 111 -12.84 17.75 -4.06
CA ARG A 111 -13.05 19.21 -4.04
C ARG A 111 -14.23 19.63 -4.91
N LEU A 112 -14.35 19.05 -6.11
CA LEU A 112 -15.48 19.32 -6.99
C LEU A 112 -16.79 18.89 -6.33
N ARG A 113 -16.85 17.68 -5.76
CA ARG A 113 -18.05 17.17 -5.10
C ARG A 113 -18.45 17.98 -3.87
N ALA A 114 -17.49 18.45 -3.08
CA ALA A 114 -17.75 19.37 -1.98
C ALA A 114 -18.39 20.67 -2.46
N LYS A 115 -17.88 21.25 -3.56
CA LYS A 115 -18.43 22.48 -4.15
C LYS A 115 -19.89 22.28 -4.61
N GLU A 116 -20.19 21.18 -5.30
CA GLU A 116 -21.55 20.87 -5.76
C GLU A 116 -22.53 20.74 -4.59
N LEU A 117 -22.11 20.16 -3.46
CA LEU A 117 -22.94 20.02 -2.26
C LEU A 117 -23.18 21.35 -1.53
N GLN A 118 -22.31 22.34 -1.70
CA GLN A 118 -22.45 23.68 -1.12
C GLN A 118 -23.31 24.62 -2.00
N GLY A 119 -23.92 24.11 -3.06
CA GLY A 119 -24.73 24.90 -4.00
C GLY A 119 -23.90 25.66 -5.03
N GLY A 120 -22.66 25.23 -5.28
CA GLY A 120 -21.76 25.78 -6.29
C GLY A 120 -21.87 25.15 -7.67
#